data_AF-A0A1W5XM51-F1
#
_entry.id   AF-A0A1W5XM51-F1
#
_cell.length_a   1.000
_cell.length_b   1.000
_cell.length_c   1.000
_cell.angle_alpha   90.00
_cell.angle_beta   90.00
_cell.angle_gamma   90.00
#
_symmetry.space_group_name_H-M   'P 1'
#
loop_
_entity.id
_entity.type
_entity.pdbx_description
1 polymer ?
#
loop_
_entity_poly.entity_id
_entity_poly.type
_entity_poly.pdbx_seq_one_letter_code
_entity_poly.pdbx_strand_id
1 'polypeptide(L)'
;MLDGADGTAAAAWKPTVATSLAAGAPVVMVLAGGGAVARAELLAAVRRGIPVFVLGWSGGLARQLAERRQRVRRTGRHRRLPHRPHRPVPREATDWEAEAETEEIVRHGDLRVLAEHDSGALARRLAWELQDEPLLKAAWQTFATYDRLASRLRRAFQRMQALILALGVFATLIALIDAEIGGRRLHWVVVATPAAVSVLIAWSSRHARGPRWIALRAAAEEVKAEIYLHRTLADADDVRHGSGRPSGDRCQLLRRLTDIEGRLVRTNAATAPLTPYDGPLPLPVRGGGNTDDGLSPLTAARYVEIRLKGQVAYYHSRVRHLHRVRSLLEALAISAGAAGTLLASVGVDPWIGFTTGLSTAALAALGYLQADNIIMAYNRAAGDLEVLRQGWEMRGPEEQGKRPLLTLVMKTEAVLHGERARWVHQMSEVLQALRERQELEVKKPVPHGGSKGRS
;
A
#
# COMPACT_ATOMS: atom_id res chain seq x y z
N MET A 1 -54.36 -20.32 8.76
CA MET A 1 -54.55 -19.30 9.82
C MET A 1 -53.21 -18.63 10.19
N LEU A 2 -52.42 -18.21 9.19
CA LEU A 2 -51.20 -17.39 9.35
C LEU A 2 -51.07 -16.40 8.16
N ASP A 3 -52.19 -15.87 7.65
CA ASP A 3 -52.21 -14.98 6.47
C ASP A 3 -52.17 -13.47 6.81
N GLY A 4 -51.79 -13.13 8.04
CA GLY A 4 -51.70 -11.73 8.49
C GLY A 4 -50.39 -11.39 9.21
N ALA A 5 -49.37 -12.24 9.14
CA ALA A 5 -48.07 -11.87 9.66
C ALA A 5 -47.47 -10.77 8.77
N ASP A 6 -47.38 -9.55 9.31
CA ASP A 6 -46.73 -8.41 8.68
C ASP A 6 -45.47 -8.85 7.93
N GLY A 7 -45.40 -8.59 6.63
CA GLY A 7 -44.30 -9.05 5.77
C GLY A 7 -42.90 -8.64 6.27
N THR A 8 -42.83 -7.65 7.17
CA THR A 8 -41.62 -7.21 7.88
C THR A 8 -41.19 -8.16 8.99
N ALA A 9 -42.13 -8.70 9.78
CA ALA A 9 -41.85 -9.74 10.78
C ALA A 9 -41.41 -11.04 10.10
N ALA A 10 -42.04 -11.36 8.96
CA ALA A 10 -41.65 -12.47 8.10
C ALA A 10 -40.29 -12.25 7.40
N ALA A 11 -39.77 -11.03 7.31
CA ALA A 11 -38.43 -10.78 6.78
C ALA A 11 -37.34 -11.00 7.85
N ALA A 12 -37.65 -10.72 9.12
CA ALA A 12 -36.66 -10.78 10.21
C ALA A 12 -36.25 -12.19 10.64
N TRP A 13 -37.02 -13.23 10.29
CA TRP A 13 -36.69 -14.60 10.73
C TRP A 13 -35.54 -15.24 9.95
N LYS A 14 -35.31 -14.89 8.68
CA LYS A 14 -34.26 -15.54 7.87
C LYS A 14 -32.85 -15.33 8.45
N PRO A 15 -32.39 -14.11 8.81
CA PRO A 15 -31.10 -13.93 9.46
C PRO A 15 -31.02 -14.62 10.83
N THR A 16 -32.16 -14.73 11.54
CA THR A 16 -32.25 -15.43 12.82
C THR A 16 -32.00 -16.92 12.64
N VAL A 17 -32.73 -17.56 11.72
CA VAL A 17 -32.57 -18.98 11.43
C VAL A 17 -31.17 -19.27 10.90
N ALA A 18 -30.63 -18.43 10.02
CA ALA A 18 -29.27 -18.59 9.52
C ALA A 18 -28.22 -18.58 10.64
N THR A 19 -28.33 -17.64 11.59
CA THR A 19 -27.40 -17.56 12.74
C THR A 19 -27.58 -18.71 13.73
N SER A 20 -28.82 -19.15 13.97
CA SER A 20 -29.09 -20.32 14.82
C SER A 20 -28.57 -21.61 14.20
N LEU A 21 -28.76 -21.81 12.89
CA LEU A 21 -28.30 -23.00 12.17
C LEU A 21 -26.79 -23.05 12.02
N ALA A 22 -26.13 -21.88 11.91
CA ALA A 22 -24.68 -21.81 11.79
C ALA A 22 -23.94 -22.31 13.05
N ALA A 23 -24.60 -22.40 14.20
CA ALA A 23 -24.03 -22.92 15.45
C ALA A 23 -22.68 -22.27 15.83
N GLY A 24 -22.53 -20.96 15.56
CA GLY A 24 -21.31 -20.20 15.81
C GLY A 24 -20.35 -20.09 14.61
N ALA A 25 -20.62 -20.78 13.50
CA ALA A 25 -19.89 -20.59 12.26
C ALA A 25 -20.15 -19.18 11.67
N PRO A 26 -19.18 -18.59 10.94
CA PRO A 26 -19.37 -17.29 10.32
C PRO A 26 -20.54 -17.28 9.33
N VAL A 27 -21.41 -16.27 9.42
CA VAL A 27 -22.54 -16.04 8.51
C VAL A 27 -22.34 -14.72 7.79
N VAL A 28 -22.63 -14.68 6.50
CA VAL A 28 -22.62 -13.46 5.69
C VAL A 28 -23.91 -13.35 4.87
N MET A 29 -24.32 -12.12 4.57
CA MET A 29 -25.44 -11.85 3.69
C MET A 29 -24.94 -11.28 2.36
N VAL A 30 -25.51 -11.73 1.24
CA VAL A 30 -25.24 -11.16 -0.09
C VAL A 30 -26.52 -10.53 -0.61
N LEU A 31 -26.46 -9.22 -0.90
CA LEU A 31 -27.56 -8.47 -1.49
C LEU A 31 -27.29 -8.23 -2.98
N ALA A 32 -28.15 -8.83 -3.82
CA ALA A 32 -28.24 -8.58 -5.25
C ALA A 32 -29.64 -8.03 -5.59
N GLY A 33 -29.73 -6.77 -6.00
CA GLY A 33 -30.98 -6.08 -6.28
C GLY A 33 -31.75 -5.74 -5.00
N GLY A 34 -33.01 -6.16 -4.94
CA GLY A 34 -33.86 -6.08 -3.75
C GLY A 34 -34.81 -4.88 -3.72
N GLY A 35 -35.92 -5.07 -2.99
CA GLY A 35 -36.97 -4.09 -2.72
C GLY A 35 -37.24 -3.93 -1.21
N ALA A 36 -38.49 -3.64 -0.82
CA ALA A 36 -38.87 -3.41 0.58
C ALA A 36 -38.59 -4.63 1.50
N VAL A 37 -38.90 -5.85 1.06
CA VAL A 37 -38.65 -7.07 1.85
C VAL A 37 -37.15 -7.27 2.11
N ALA A 38 -36.31 -7.13 1.08
CA ALA A 38 -34.86 -7.25 1.20
C ALA A 38 -34.26 -6.19 2.15
N ARG A 39 -34.90 -5.01 2.26
CA ARG A 39 -34.51 -3.96 3.21
C ARG A 39 -34.74 -4.39 4.65
N ALA A 40 -35.92 -4.95 4.94
CA ALA A 40 -36.25 -5.46 6.26
C ALA A 40 -35.33 -6.65 6.66
N GLU A 41 -35.08 -7.58 5.73
CA GLU A 41 -34.12 -8.69 5.94
C GLU A 41 -32.71 -8.15 6.25
N LEU A 42 -32.27 -7.16 5.47
CA LEU A 42 -30.95 -6.55 5.63
C LEU A 42 -30.82 -5.78 6.95
N LEU A 43 -31.85 -5.04 7.34
CA LEU A 43 -31.88 -4.33 8.62
C LEU A 43 -31.74 -5.33 9.78
N ALA A 44 -32.47 -6.45 9.71
CA ALA A 44 -32.37 -7.52 10.69
C ALA A 44 -30.99 -8.18 10.74
N ALA A 45 -30.30 -8.30 9.60
CA ALA A 45 -28.92 -8.79 9.52
C ALA A 45 -27.91 -7.79 10.12
N VAL A 46 -28.04 -6.50 9.78
CA VAL A 46 -27.19 -5.42 10.31
C VAL A 46 -27.29 -5.32 11.83
N ARG A 47 -28.51 -5.38 12.40
CA ARG A 47 -28.72 -5.35 13.86
C ARG A 47 -28.10 -6.55 14.59
N ARG A 48 -27.84 -7.66 13.88
CA ARG A 48 -27.14 -8.85 14.39
C ARG A 48 -25.63 -8.82 14.14
N GLY A 49 -25.10 -7.75 13.53
CA GLY A 49 -23.68 -7.65 13.18
C GLY A 49 -23.25 -8.58 12.06
N ILE A 50 -24.18 -9.09 11.24
CA ILE A 50 -23.85 -9.95 10.10
C ILE A 50 -23.23 -9.08 9.00
N PRO A 51 -22.03 -9.40 8.48
CA PRO A 51 -21.44 -8.67 7.35
C PRO A 51 -22.29 -8.80 6.08
N VAL A 52 -22.46 -7.70 5.35
CA VAL A 52 -23.30 -7.65 4.15
C VAL A 52 -22.49 -7.27 2.92
N PHE A 53 -22.45 -8.16 1.94
CA PHE A 53 -21.91 -7.89 0.62
C PHE A 53 -22.99 -7.31 -0.29
N VAL A 54 -22.76 -6.09 -0.78
CA VAL A 54 -23.72 -5.39 -1.63
C VAL A 54 -23.21 -5.36 -3.07
N LEU A 55 -23.91 -6.02 -3.98
CA LEU A 55 -23.59 -6.02 -5.41
C LEU A 55 -24.16 -4.76 -6.06
N GLY A 56 -23.43 -3.65 -6.00
CA GLY A 56 -23.95 -2.33 -6.41
C GLY A 56 -24.43 -2.24 -7.86
N TRP A 57 -23.92 -3.12 -8.73
CA TRP A 57 -24.29 -3.21 -10.15
C TRP A 57 -25.62 -3.94 -10.40
N SER A 58 -26.17 -4.64 -9.41
CA SER A 58 -27.39 -5.46 -9.56
C SER A 58 -28.70 -4.65 -9.50
N GLY A 59 -28.64 -3.32 -9.34
CA GLY A 59 -29.81 -2.45 -9.29
C GLY A 59 -30.53 -2.44 -7.93
N GLY A 60 -31.79 -1.99 -7.92
CA GLY A 60 -32.67 -1.99 -6.73
C GLY A 60 -32.07 -1.32 -5.48
N LEU A 61 -32.37 -1.91 -4.32
CA LEU A 61 -31.83 -1.52 -3.01
C LEU A 61 -30.30 -1.58 -2.96
N ALA A 62 -29.68 -2.59 -3.59
CA ALA A 62 -28.23 -2.74 -3.61
C ALA A 62 -27.53 -1.51 -4.20
N ARG A 63 -28.02 -0.98 -5.32
CA ARG A 63 -27.50 0.25 -5.93
C ARG A 63 -27.70 1.46 -5.02
N GLN A 64 -28.88 1.60 -4.42
CA GLN A 64 -29.18 2.72 -3.50
C GLN A 64 -28.22 2.76 -2.31
N LEU A 65 -27.96 1.59 -1.69
CA LEU A 65 -27.00 1.45 -0.59
C LEU A 65 -25.57 1.74 -1.03
N ALA A 66 -25.17 1.23 -2.20
CA ALA A 66 -23.85 1.47 -2.77
C ALA A 66 -23.59 2.98 -2.97
N GLU A 67 -24.53 3.69 -3.58
CA GLU A 67 -24.44 5.13 -3.81
C GLU A 67 -24.41 5.93 -2.51
N ARG A 68 -25.30 5.63 -1.55
CA ARG A 68 -25.32 6.30 -0.23
C ARG A 68 -24.02 6.08 0.53
N ARG A 69 -23.52 4.84 0.59
CA ARG A 69 -22.25 4.53 1.25
C ARG A 69 -21.08 5.28 0.60
N GLN A 70 -21.08 5.42 -0.72
CA GLN A 70 -20.06 6.17 -1.45
C GLN A 70 -20.13 7.68 -1.15
N ARG A 71 -21.35 8.25 -1.00
CA ARG A 71 -21.54 9.64 -0.56
C ARG A 71 -21.00 9.87 0.86
N VAL A 72 -21.35 9.01 1.82
CA VAL A 72 -20.86 9.08 3.21
C VAL A 72 -19.33 9.00 3.27
N ARG A 73 -18.72 8.11 2.48
CA ARG A 73 -17.24 8.01 2.40
C ARG A 73 -16.59 9.26 1.81
N ARG A 74 -17.24 9.95 0.87
CA ARG A 74 -16.72 11.20 0.28
C ARG A 74 -16.83 12.36 1.26
N THR A 75 -17.96 12.50 1.97
CA THR A 75 -18.17 13.58 2.94
C THR A 75 -17.30 13.42 4.19
N GLY A 76 -17.01 12.18 4.62
CA GLY A 76 -16.09 11.93 5.74
C GLY A 76 -14.63 12.34 5.47
N ARG A 77 -14.22 12.49 4.19
CA ARG A 77 -12.85 12.90 3.81
C ARG A 77 -12.69 14.38 3.52
N HIS A 78 -13.77 15.08 3.17
CA HIS A 78 -13.73 16.51 2.92
C HIS A 78 -14.29 17.27 4.12
N ARG A 79 -13.42 18.03 4.79
CA ARG A 79 -13.78 19.01 5.82
C ARG A 79 -15.06 19.75 5.40
N ARG A 80 -16.05 19.70 6.29
CA ARG A 80 -17.38 20.32 6.20
C ARG A 80 -17.32 21.67 5.49
N LEU A 81 -17.69 21.70 4.21
CA LEU A 81 -18.26 22.92 3.64
C LEU A 81 -19.69 23.03 4.19
N PRO A 82 -20.13 24.23 4.63
CA PRO A 82 -21.48 24.41 5.15
C PRO A 82 -22.49 24.03 4.06
N HIS A 83 -23.31 23.02 4.33
CA HIS A 83 -24.37 22.62 3.43
C HIS A 83 -25.33 23.80 3.25
N ARG A 84 -25.51 24.24 1.99
CA ARG A 84 -26.71 25.01 1.63
C ARG A 84 -27.92 24.15 2.00
N PRO A 85 -28.87 24.67 2.79
CA PRO A 85 -30.07 23.92 3.14
C PRO A 85 -30.82 23.56 1.86
N HIS A 86 -30.92 22.26 1.56
CA HIS A 86 -31.80 21.80 0.50
C HIS A 86 -33.25 22.06 0.95
N ARG A 87 -34.02 22.72 0.09
CA ARG A 87 -35.45 22.95 0.27
C ARG A 87 -36.13 21.56 0.42
N PRO A 88 -36.81 21.27 1.54
CA PRO A 88 -37.45 19.99 1.73
C PRO A 88 -38.55 19.81 0.68
N VAL A 89 -38.42 18.75 -0.13
CA VAL A 89 -39.50 18.30 -1.01
C VAL A 89 -40.48 17.53 -0.12
N PRO A 90 -41.80 17.81 -0.16
CA PRO A 90 -42.79 17.04 0.59
C PRO A 90 -42.69 15.56 0.18
N ARG A 91 -42.37 14.69 1.14
CA ARG A 91 -42.32 13.23 0.96
C ARG A 91 -43.46 12.59 1.75
N GLU A 92 -44.01 11.50 1.23
CA GLU A 92 -45.06 10.74 1.91
C GLU A 92 -44.51 10.04 3.15
N ALA A 93 -45.41 9.70 4.10
CA ALA A 93 -45.01 9.12 5.37
C ALA A 93 -44.22 7.79 5.21
N THR A 94 -44.56 6.97 4.22
CA THR A 94 -43.85 5.70 3.98
C THR A 94 -42.40 5.88 3.52
N ASP A 95 -42.07 7.04 2.92
CA ASP A 95 -40.72 7.32 2.45
C ASP A 95 -39.74 7.64 3.60
N TRP A 96 -40.23 8.21 4.71
CA TRP A 96 -39.35 8.56 5.84
C TRP A 96 -38.88 7.33 6.61
N GLU A 97 -39.74 6.33 6.80
CA GLU A 97 -39.39 5.07 7.46
C GLU A 97 -38.33 4.35 6.63
N ALA A 98 -38.61 4.17 5.33
CA ALA A 98 -37.70 3.52 4.40
C ALA A 98 -36.33 4.24 4.35
N GLU A 99 -36.33 5.57 4.37
CA GLU A 99 -35.11 6.39 4.39
C GLU A 99 -34.34 6.25 5.71
N ALA A 100 -35.03 6.23 6.85
CA ALA A 100 -34.45 6.03 8.17
C ALA A 100 -33.80 4.65 8.30
N GLU A 101 -34.47 3.59 7.84
CA GLU A 101 -33.91 2.23 7.81
C GLU A 101 -32.67 2.14 6.93
N THR A 102 -32.70 2.78 5.75
CA THR A 102 -31.55 2.81 4.85
C THR A 102 -30.37 3.53 5.49
N GLU A 103 -30.64 4.61 6.22
CA GLU A 103 -29.61 5.36 6.92
C GLU A 103 -29.02 4.54 8.08
N GLU A 104 -29.85 3.81 8.83
CA GLU A 104 -29.40 2.86 9.86
C GLU A 104 -28.48 1.80 9.25
N ILE A 105 -28.90 1.17 8.15
CA ILE A 105 -28.13 0.16 7.42
C ILE A 105 -26.77 0.73 6.94
N VAL A 106 -26.75 1.93 6.36
CA VAL A 106 -25.52 2.55 5.82
C VAL A 106 -24.58 3.01 6.92
N ARG A 107 -25.12 3.47 8.05
CA ARG A 107 -24.35 4.04 9.16
C ARG A 107 -23.80 2.97 10.09
N HIS A 108 -24.59 1.96 10.41
CA HIS A 108 -24.26 0.93 11.41
C HIS A 108 -23.87 -0.43 10.80
N GLY A 109 -24.26 -0.71 9.55
CA GLY A 109 -23.93 -1.97 8.90
C GLY A 109 -22.47 -2.08 8.45
N ASP A 110 -21.89 -3.28 8.58
CA ASP A 110 -20.67 -3.67 7.87
C ASP A 110 -20.99 -3.95 6.39
N LEU A 111 -21.21 -2.87 5.64
CA LEU A 111 -21.51 -2.93 4.22
C LEU A 111 -20.24 -2.98 3.37
N ARG A 112 -20.09 -4.08 2.63
CA ARG A 112 -18.98 -4.37 1.72
C ARG A 112 -19.46 -4.26 0.29
N VAL A 113 -19.41 -3.03 -0.23
CA VAL A 113 -19.86 -2.72 -1.59
C VAL A 113 -18.88 -3.28 -2.61
N LEU A 114 -19.41 -4.05 -3.56
CA LEU A 114 -18.73 -4.56 -4.75
C LEU A 114 -19.24 -3.78 -5.97
N ALA A 115 -18.36 -2.98 -6.56
CA ALA A 115 -18.69 -2.14 -7.71
C ALA A 115 -18.49 -2.86 -9.06
N GLU A 116 -17.70 -3.93 -9.08
CA GLU A 116 -17.26 -4.62 -10.29
C GLU A 116 -18.03 -5.93 -10.47
N HIS A 117 -18.24 -6.32 -11.73
CA HIS A 117 -18.78 -7.63 -12.13
C HIS A 117 -17.70 -8.73 -12.04
N ASP A 118 -16.87 -8.68 -10.99
CA ASP A 118 -15.82 -9.67 -10.74
C ASP A 118 -16.36 -10.72 -9.77
N SER A 119 -16.91 -11.81 -10.31
CA SER A 119 -17.38 -12.96 -9.55
C SER A 119 -16.26 -13.61 -8.73
N GLY A 120 -15.02 -13.57 -9.22
CA GLY A 120 -13.85 -14.00 -8.49
C GLY A 120 -13.61 -13.15 -7.24
N ALA A 121 -13.73 -11.82 -7.35
CA ALA A 121 -13.57 -10.92 -6.20
C ALA A 121 -14.62 -11.15 -5.11
N LEU A 122 -15.86 -11.42 -5.52
CA LEU A 122 -16.91 -11.82 -4.58
C LEU A 122 -16.55 -13.16 -3.91
N ALA A 123 -16.23 -14.19 -4.69
CA ALA A 123 -15.89 -15.51 -4.17
C ALA A 123 -14.73 -15.46 -3.17
N ARG A 124 -13.65 -14.73 -3.47
CA ARG A 124 -12.50 -14.56 -2.56
C ARG A 124 -12.88 -13.87 -1.26
N ARG A 125 -13.71 -12.83 -1.32
CA ARG A 125 -14.15 -12.12 -0.11
C ARG A 125 -15.15 -12.93 0.72
N LEU A 126 -15.99 -13.72 0.08
CA LEU A 126 -16.87 -14.66 0.78
C LEU A 126 -16.05 -15.74 1.46
N ALA A 127 -15.10 -16.36 0.75
CA ALA A 127 -14.17 -17.33 1.31
C ALA A 127 -13.41 -16.76 2.50
N TRP A 128 -12.93 -15.52 2.37
CA TRP A 128 -12.27 -14.80 3.46
C TRP A 128 -13.16 -14.69 4.70
N GLU A 129 -14.43 -14.28 4.56
CA GLU A 129 -15.30 -14.13 5.71
C GLU A 129 -15.73 -15.46 6.32
N LEU A 130 -16.06 -16.43 5.47
CA LEU A 130 -16.63 -17.71 5.88
C LEU A 130 -15.60 -18.66 6.51
N GLN A 131 -14.31 -18.54 6.18
CA GLN A 131 -13.27 -19.39 6.77
C GLN A 131 -12.91 -18.94 8.20
N ASP A 132 -12.90 -19.89 9.14
CA ASP A 132 -12.53 -19.65 10.54
C ASP A 132 -11.01 -19.77 10.77
N GLU A 133 -10.26 -18.80 10.23
CA GLU A 133 -8.81 -18.71 10.37
C GLU A 133 -8.38 -17.35 10.97
N PRO A 134 -8.68 -17.09 12.27
CA PRO A 134 -8.45 -15.79 12.88
C PRO A 134 -6.96 -15.41 12.90
N LEU A 135 -6.06 -16.38 13.05
CA LEU A 135 -4.62 -16.14 13.06
C LEU A 135 -4.10 -15.67 11.69
N LEU A 136 -4.49 -16.34 10.61
CA LEU A 136 -4.11 -15.93 9.26
C LEU A 136 -4.75 -14.59 8.87
N LYS A 137 -6.01 -14.36 9.25
CA LYS A 137 -6.68 -13.07 9.06
C LYS A 137 -5.91 -11.94 9.74
N ALA A 138 -5.52 -12.13 10.99
CA ALA A 138 -4.70 -11.18 11.74
C ALA A 138 -3.33 -10.97 11.08
N ALA A 139 -2.65 -12.04 10.64
CA ALA A 139 -1.36 -11.95 9.96
C ALA A 139 -1.43 -11.10 8.68
N TRP A 140 -2.44 -11.34 7.83
CA TRP A 140 -2.69 -10.53 6.63
C TRP A 140 -3.05 -9.08 6.95
N GLN A 141 -3.81 -8.82 8.01
CA GLN A 141 -4.10 -7.46 8.45
C GLN A 141 -2.83 -6.75 8.91
N THR A 142 -1.95 -7.42 9.65
CA THR A 142 -0.63 -6.91 10.04
C THR A 142 0.23 -6.62 8.82
N PHE A 143 0.31 -7.55 7.86
CA PHE A 143 0.99 -7.34 6.58
C PHE A 143 0.47 -6.10 5.85
N ALA A 144 -0.85 -6.01 5.67
CA ALA A 144 -1.48 -4.91 4.94
C ALA A 144 -1.27 -3.56 5.65
N THR A 145 -1.26 -3.57 6.98
CA THR A 145 -0.96 -2.40 7.81
C THR A 145 0.46 -1.93 7.57
N TYR A 146 1.45 -2.81 7.72
CA TYR A 146 2.86 -2.48 7.51
C TYR A 146 3.15 -2.05 6.07
N ASP A 147 2.63 -2.76 5.07
CA ASP A 147 2.88 -2.44 3.67
C ASP A 147 2.26 -1.10 3.26
N ARG A 148 1.03 -0.80 3.70
CA ARG A 148 0.38 0.49 3.42
C ARG A 148 1.12 1.64 4.08
N LEU A 149 1.53 1.48 5.34
CA LEU A 149 2.28 2.50 6.08
C LEU A 149 3.65 2.74 5.45
N ALA A 150 4.39 1.67 5.12
CA ALA A 150 5.65 1.74 4.39
C ALA A 150 5.48 2.48 3.06
N SER A 151 4.47 2.11 2.26
CA SER A 151 4.16 2.74 0.97
C SER A 151 3.77 4.21 1.10
N ARG A 152 3.08 4.61 2.18
CA ARG A 152 2.72 6.01 2.46
C ARG A 152 3.96 6.81 2.83
N LEU A 153 4.78 6.29 3.75
CA LEU A 153 5.99 6.96 4.22
C LEU A 153 7.05 7.07 3.11
N ARG A 154 7.22 6.02 2.30
CA ARG A 154 8.09 6.05 1.11
C ARG A 154 7.67 7.17 0.15
N ARG A 155 6.38 7.24 -0.21
CA ARG A 155 5.86 8.30 -1.09
C ARG A 155 6.04 9.69 -0.51
N ALA A 156 5.79 9.86 0.79
CA ALA A 156 6.01 11.14 1.47
C ALA A 156 7.49 11.55 1.46
N PHE A 157 8.39 10.60 1.70
CA PHE A 157 9.83 10.83 1.64
C PHE A 157 10.31 11.17 0.23
N GLN A 158 9.86 10.42 -0.80
CA GLN A 158 10.19 10.70 -2.20
C GLN A 158 9.68 12.06 -2.66
N ARG A 159 8.45 12.46 -2.28
CA ARG A 159 7.93 13.80 -2.57
C ARG A 159 8.75 14.89 -1.90
N MET A 160 9.22 14.66 -0.68
CA MET A 160 10.07 15.60 0.04
C MET A 160 11.40 15.81 -0.67
N GLN A 161 12.07 14.71 -1.06
CA GLN A 161 13.33 14.79 -1.81
C GLN A 161 13.16 15.49 -3.16
N ALA A 162 12.08 15.15 -3.89
CA ALA A 162 11.76 15.83 -5.14
C ALA A 162 11.50 17.33 -4.94
N LEU A 163 10.85 17.72 -3.84
CA LEU A 163 10.59 19.12 -3.52
C LEU A 163 11.87 19.88 -3.15
N ILE A 164 12.79 19.27 -2.39
CA ILE A 164 14.10 19.86 -2.08
C ILE A 164 14.90 20.12 -3.37
N LEU A 165 14.98 19.12 -4.25
CA LEU A 165 15.68 19.24 -5.53
C LEU A 165 15.03 20.29 -6.44
N ALA A 166 13.70 20.27 -6.55
CA ALA A 166 12.97 21.25 -7.34
C ALA A 166 13.20 22.67 -6.79
N LEU A 167 13.14 22.86 -5.48
CA LEU A 167 13.37 24.16 -4.85
C LEU A 167 14.80 24.66 -5.10
N GLY A 168 15.80 23.77 -5.10
CA GLY A 168 17.18 24.13 -5.48
C GLY A 168 17.30 24.65 -6.92
N VAL A 169 16.65 23.97 -7.88
CA VAL A 169 16.63 24.40 -9.29
C VAL A 169 15.82 25.69 -9.47
N PHE A 170 14.71 25.85 -8.75
CA PHE A 170 13.95 27.10 -8.78
C PHE A 170 14.72 28.26 -8.15
N ALA A 171 15.52 28.00 -7.09
CA ALA A 171 16.37 29.02 -6.48
C ALA A 171 17.37 29.59 -7.49
N THR A 172 18.03 28.73 -8.26
CA THR A 172 18.99 29.17 -9.29
C THR A 172 18.29 29.94 -10.41
N LEU A 173 17.10 29.50 -10.82
CA LEU A 173 16.31 30.21 -11.83
C LEU A 173 15.84 31.59 -11.35
N ILE A 174 15.37 31.71 -10.10
CA ILE A 174 14.90 32.99 -9.57
C ILE A 174 16.06 33.96 -9.37
N ALA A 175 17.20 33.48 -8.87
CA ALA A 175 18.40 34.30 -8.73
C ALA A 175 18.87 34.85 -10.08
N LEU A 176 18.74 34.05 -11.13
CA LEU A 176 19.04 34.44 -12.51
C LEU A 176 18.08 35.55 -13.01
N ILE A 177 16.77 35.39 -12.78
CA ILE A 177 15.78 36.40 -13.20
C ILE A 177 15.95 37.71 -12.40
N ASP A 178 16.30 37.62 -11.11
CA ASP A 178 16.55 38.80 -10.26
C ASP A 178 17.74 39.62 -10.77
N ALA A 179 18.81 38.93 -11.22
CA ALA A 179 20.00 39.57 -11.78
C ALA A 179 19.69 40.39 -13.06
N GLU A 180 18.73 39.95 -13.87
CA GLU A 180 18.36 40.64 -15.13
C GLU A 180 17.34 41.76 -14.94
N ILE A 181 16.33 41.56 -14.10
CA ILE A 181 15.21 42.52 -13.96
C ILE A 181 15.48 43.58 -12.87
N GLY A 182 16.32 43.27 -11.87
CA GLY A 182 16.70 44.21 -10.81
C GLY A 182 15.57 44.61 -9.84
N GLY A 183 14.67 43.68 -9.51
CA GLY A 183 13.46 43.96 -8.73
C GLY A 183 13.58 43.75 -7.22
N ARG A 184 13.33 44.79 -6.40
CA ARG A 184 13.37 44.70 -4.92
C ARG A 184 12.49 43.60 -4.31
N ARG A 185 11.43 43.16 -5.00
CA ARG A 185 10.56 42.04 -4.59
C ARG A 185 11.19 40.67 -4.86
N LEU A 186 11.95 40.49 -5.95
CA LEU A 186 12.61 39.22 -6.26
C LEU A 186 13.77 38.96 -5.30
N HIS A 187 14.50 39.99 -4.88
CA HIS A 187 15.56 39.89 -3.88
C HIS A 187 15.11 39.14 -2.60
N TRP A 188 13.92 39.47 -2.07
CA TRP A 188 13.39 38.77 -0.89
C TRP A 188 13.07 37.29 -1.14
N VAL A 189 12.67 36.93 -2.36
CA VAL A 189 12.43 35.53 -2.75
C VAL A 189 13.75 34.75 -2.83
N VAL A 190 14.79 35.36 -3.40
CA VAL A 190 16.15 34.77 -3.46
C VAL A 190 16.68 34.51 -2.05
N VAL A 191 16.49 35.44 -1.11
CA VAL A 191 16.91 35.28 0.30
C VAL A 191 16.04 34.24 1.04
N ALA A 192 14.73 34.23 0.80
CA ALA A 192 13.81 33.30 1.47
C ALA A 192 14.00 31.84 1.03
N THR A 193 14.49 31.60 -0.19
CA THR A 193 14.56 30.25 -0.76
C THR A 193 15.57 29.35 -0.01
N PRO A 194 16.83 29.75 0.23
CA PRO A 194 17.76 28.97 1.06
C PRO A 194 17.22 28.70 2.47
N ALA A 195 16.58 29.69 3.10
CA ALA A 195 15.96 29.51 4.41
C ALA A 195 14.85 28.45 4.39
N ALA A 196 14.01 28.46 3.35
CA ALA A 196 12.98 27.45 3.14
C ALA A 196 13.58 26.05 2.92
N VAL A 197 14.66 25.94 2.13
CA VAL A 197 15.41 24.68 1.94
C VAL A 197 15.96 24.17 3.28
N SER A 198 16.61 25.02 4.08
CA SER A 198 17.16 24.63 5.39
C SER A 198 16.08 24.16 6.37
N VAL A 199 14.95 24.88 6.46
CA VAL A 199 13.80 24.47 7.28
C VAL A 199 13.24 23.12 6.82
N LEU A 200 13.16 22.92 5.51
CA LEU A 200 12.66 21.68 4.92
C LEU A 200 13.58 20.49 5.21
N ILE A 201 14.90 20.69 5.12
CA ILE A 201 15.92 19.69 5.47
C ILE A 201 15.81 19.33 6.96
N ALA A 202 15.78 20.33 7.84
CA ALA A 202 15.64 20.12 9.29
C ALA A 202 14.31 19.42 9.65
N TRP A 203 13.22 19.78 8.96
CA TRP A 203 11.93 19.11 9.13
C TRP A 203 11.99 17.64 8.67
N SER A 204 12.62 17.39 7.53
CA SER A 204 12.78 16.05 6.95
C SER A 204 13.63 15.14 7.85
N SER A 205 14.76 15.65 8.37
CA SER A 205 15.66 14.90 9.26
C SER A 205 14.97 14.52 10.57
N ARG A 206 14.23 15.46 11.20
CA ARG A 206 13.49 15.22 12.44
C ARG A 206 12.41 14.17 12.33
N HIS A 207 11.78 14.02 11.16
CA HIS A 207 10.68 13.08 10.98
C HIS A 207 11.13 11.65 10.71
N ALA A 208 12.44 11.40 10.57
CA ALA A 208 13.05 10.08 10.37
C ALA A 208 12.25 9.16 9.42
N ARG A 209 11.62 9.74 8.38
CA ARG A 209 10.66 8.99 7.54
C ARG A 209 11.36 7.84 6.83
N GLY A 210 12.62 8.06 6.42
CA GLY A 210 13.51 7.11 5.76
C GLY A 210 13.61 5.75 6.46
N PRO A 211 14.25 5.66 7.64
CA PRO A 211 14.44 4.37 8.32
C PRO A 211 13.12 3.67 8.66
N ARG A 212 12.07 4.43 8.97
CA ARG A 212 10.75 3.88 9.32
C ARG A 212 10.12 3.08 8.20
N TRP A 213 10.11 3.60 6.97
CA TRP A 213 9.46 2.91 5.86
C TRP A 213 10.22 1.65 5.44
N ILE A 214 11.55 1.64 5.60
CA ILE A 214 12.39 0.46 5.32
C ILE A 214 12.10 -0.65 6.32
N ALA A 215 12.10 -0.33 7.62
CA ALA A 215 11.80 -1.30 8.67
C ALA A 215 10.38 -1.89 8.54
N LEU A 216 9.38 -1.05 8.28
CA LEU A 216 8.01 -1.50 8.03
C LEU A 216 7.91 -2.37 6.78
N ARG A 217 8.60 -2.02 5.69
CA ARG A 217 8.62 -2.82 4.47
C ARG A 217 9.28 -4.18 4.69
N ALA A 218 10.36 -4.21 5.48
CA ALA A 218 11.05 -5.44 5.85
C ALA A 218 10.12 -6.37 6.65
N ALA A 219 9.51 -5.84 7.72
CA ALA A 219 8.57 -6.59 8.55
C ALA A 219 7.34 -7.06 7.76
N ALA A 220 6.79 -6.25 6.87
CA ALA A 220 5.67 -6.65 6.01
C ALA A 220 6.04 -7.90 5.18
N GLU A 221 7.17 -7.88 4.49
CA GLU A 221 7.58 -9.03 3.69
C GLU A 221 7.96 -10.25 4.54
N GLU A 222 8.36 -10.08 5.81
CA GLU A 222 8.55 -11.21 6.75
C GLU A 222 7.22 -11.86 7.11
N VAL A 223 6.24 -11.06 7.51
CA VAL A 223 4.89 -11.54 7.79
C VAL A 223 4.32 -12.26 6.57
N LYS A 224 4.52 -11.69 5.37
CA LYS A 224 4.09 -12.31 4.13
C LYS A 224 4.76 -13.68 3.90
N ALA A 225 6.07 -13.79 4.11
CA ALA A 225 6.79 -15.05 3.95
C ALA A 225 6.25 -16.13 4.92
N GLU A 226 6.02 -15.77 6.19
CA GLU A 226 5.46 -16.69 7.19
C GLU A 226 4.03 -17.13 6.85
N ILE A 227 3.20 -16.23 6.30
CA ILE A 227 1.86 -16.59 5.81
C ILE A 227 1.95 -17.66 4.71
N TYR A 228 2.81 -17.47 3.72
CA TYR A 228 2.96 -18.44 2.63
C TYR A 228 3.51 -19.78 3.15
N LEU A 229 4.50 -19.75 4.04
CA LEU A 229 5.08 -20.95 4.65
C LEU A 229 3.99 -21.73 5.42
N HIS A 230 3.23 -21.06 6.28
CA HIS A 230 2.14 -21.67 7.05
C HIS A 230 1.08 -22.30 6.13
N ARG A 231 0.64 -21.58 5.10
CA ARG A 231 -0.35 -22.10 4.13
C ARG A 231 0.15 -23.32 3.37
N THR A 232 1.46 -23.44 3.13
CA THR A 232 2.04 -24.64 2.49
C THR A 232 2.22 -25.81 3.47
N LEU A 233 2.37 -25.54 4.77
CA LEU A 233 2.47 -26.55 5.82
C LEU A 233 1.10 -27.14 6.20
N ALA A 234 0.04 -26.32 6.18
CA ALA A 234 -1.32 -26.78 6.46
C ALA A 234 -1.78 -27.92 5.54
N ASP A 235 -1.45 -27.87 4.24
CA ASP A 235 -1.71 -28.95 3.27
C ASP A 235 -0.88 -30.21 3.58
N ALA A 236 0.30 -30.04 4.19
CA ALA A 236 1.18 -31.15 4.52
C ALA A 236 0.69 -31.95 5.73
N ASP A 237 -0.02 -31.33 6.68
CA ASP A 237 -0.45 -31.95 7.94
C ASP A 237 -1.88 -32.53 7.90
N ASP A 238 -2.77 -32.04 7.03
CA ASP A 238 -4.19 -32.46 6.96
C ASP A 238 -4.37 -33.96 6.65
N VAL A 239 -3.37 -34.61 6.03
CA VAL A 239 -3.39 -36.06 5.75
C VAL A 239 -3.14 -36.91 7.01
N ARG A 240 -2.63 -36.34 8.12
CA ARG A 240 -2.18 -37.12 9.27
C ARG A 240 -3.09 -37.06 10.50
N HIS A 241 -3.91 -36.03 10.72
CA HIS A 241 -4.56 -35.85 12.03
C HIS A 241 -6.06 -35.51 11.92
N GLY A 242 -6.91 -36.55 11.98
CA GLY A 242 -8.34 -36.43 12.29
C GLY A 242 -8.63 -36.22 13.79
N SER A 243 -7.73 -35.60 14.56
CA SER A 243 -7.86 -35.45 16.02
C SER A 243 -7.68 -34.00 16.47
N GLY A 244 -8.71 -33.46 17.13
CA GLY A 244 -8.88 -32.04 17.50
C GLY A 244 -7.91 -31.48 18.55
N ARG A 245 -6.59 -31.58 18.32
CA ARG A 245 -5.60 -30.75 19.02
C ARG A 245 -5.22 -29.54 18.16
N PRO A 246 -5.09 -28.34 18.74
CA PRO A 246 -4.57 -27.19 18.01
C PRO A 246 -3.14 -27.52 17.52
N SER A 247 -3.02 -27.62 16.20
CA SER A 247 -1.81 -28.03 15.48
C SER A 247 -0.63 -27.16 15.89
N GLY A 248 0.52 -27.75 16.22
CA GLY A 248 1.72 -27.02 16.65
C GLY A 248 2.17 -25.90 15.68
N ASP A 249 1.74 -25.96 14.43
CA ASP A 249 1.92 -24.96 13.39
C ASP A 249 1.29 -23.58 13.72
N ARG A 250 0.08 -23.54 14.32
CA ARG A 250 -0.54 -22.26 14.72
C ARG A 250 0.28 -21.55 15.80
N CYS A 251 0.80 -22.30 16.77
CA CYS A 251 1.70 -21.77 17.80
C CYS A 251 3.04 -21.28 17.21
N GLN A 252 3.53 -21.95 16.16
CA GLN A 252 4.75 -21.55 15.47
C GLN A 252 4.55 -20.24 14.70
N LEU A 253 3.48 -20.12 13.91
CA LEU A 253 3.17 -18.87 13.20
C LEU A 253 3.01 -17.71 14.19
N LEU A 254 2.25 -17.89 15.26
CA LEU A 254 2.08 -16.85 16.29
C LEU A 254 3.43 -16.41 16.88
N ARG A 255 4.30 -17.37 17.24
CA ARG A 255 5.65 -17.06 17.75
C ARG A 255 6.47 -16.27 16.75
N ARG A 256 6.46 -16.65 15.47
CA ARG A 256 7.16 -15.95 14.40
C ARG A 256 6.64 -14.52 14.21
N LEU A 257 5.32 -14.33 14.25
CA LEU A 257 4.70 -13.00 14.17
C LEU A 257 5.12 -12.12 15.35
N THR A 258 5.10 -12.64 16.57
CA THR A 258 5.56 -11.93 17.77
C THR A 258 7.05 -11.57 17.68
N ASP A 259 7.89 -12.45 17.14
CA ASP A 259 9.31 -12.16 16.93
C ASP A 259 9.52 -11.02 15.91
N ILE A 260 8.75 -11.00 14.82
CA ILE A 260 8.78 -9.94 13.81
C ILE A 260 8.36 -8.61 14.42
N GLU A 261 7.27 -8.60 15.18
CA GLU A 261 6.78 -7.41 15.88
C GLU A 261 7.80 -6.91 16.92
N GLY A 262 8.36 -7.82 17.73
CA GLY A 262 9.39 -7.51 18.71
C GLY A 262 10.64 -6.88 18.08
N ARG A 263 11.06 -7.33 16.88
CA ARG A 263 12.13 -6.67 16.11
C ARG A 263 11.71 -5.30 15.61
N LEU A 264 10.49 -5.17 15.07
CA LEU A 264 9.99 -3.90 14.54
C LEU A 264 9.89 -2.81 15.63
N VAL A 265 9.42 -3.17 16.83
CA VAL A 265 9.29 -2.26 17.98
C VAL A 265 10.65 -1.73 18.46
N ARG A 266 11.74 -2.48 18.24
CA ARG A 266 13.12 -2.02 18.54
C ARG A 266 13.69 -1.06 17.48
N THR A 267 12.93 -0.75 16.42
CA THR A 267 13.35 0.18 15.37
C THR A 267 12.62 1.53 15.48
N ASN A 268 13.07 2.51 14.69
CA ASN A 268 12.40 3.80 14.54
C ASN A 268 10.92 3.69 14.10
N ALA A 269 10.49 2.55 13.56
CA ALA A 269 9.12 2.31 13.15
C ALA A 269 8.11 2.35 14.32
N ALA A 270 8.54 2.04 15.54
CA ALA A 270 7.70 2.04 16.74
C ALA A 270 7.04 3.40 17.03
N THR A 271 7.67 4.49 16.58
CA THR A 271 7.16 5.85 16.76
C THR A 271 6.05 6.24 15.77
N ALA A 272 5.74 5.39 14.78
CA ALA A 272 4.68 5.64 13.83
C ALA A 272 3.33 5.12 14.36
N PRO A 273 2.22 5.82 14.11
CA PRO A 273 0.89 5.30 14.46
C PRO A 273 0.59 4.07 13.58
N LEU A 274 0.58 2.90 14.20
CA LEU A 274 0.22 1.61 13.58
C LEU A 274 -1.31 1.46 13.51
N THR A 275 -1.96 2.38 12.79
CA THR A 275 -3.41 2.29 12.56
C THR A 275 -3.72 1.05 11.72
N PRO A 276 -4.55 0.11 12.19
CA PRO A 276 -4.88 -1.09 11.45
C PRO A 276 -5.40 -0.78 10.05
N TYR A 277 -5.06 -1.63 9.09
CA TYR A 277 -5.56 -1.53 7.73
C TYR A 277 -7.08 -1.74 7.70
N ASP A 278 -7.79 -0.79 7.09
CA ASP A 278 -9.26 -0.73 6.97
C ASP A 278 -9.76 -1.05 5.55
N GLY A 279 -8.86 -1.46 4.65
CA GLY A 279 -9.22 -1.81 3.28
C GLY A 279 -9.66 -3.26 3.12
N PRO A 280 -10.03 -3.67 1.90
CA PRO A 280 -10.49 -5.03 1.64
C PRO A 280 -9.34 -6.03 1.81
N LEU A 281 -9.64 -7.12 2.51
CA LEU A 281 -8.82 -8.34 2.58
C LEU A 281 -9.60 -9.51 1.95
N PRO A 282 -8.92 -10.49 1.34
CA PRO A 282 -7.48 -10.56 1.07
C PRO A 282 -7.05 -9.48 0.07
N LEU A 283 -5.77 -9.09 0.11
CA LEU A 283 -5.23 -8.12 -0.83
C LEU A 283 -5.18 -8.73 -2.24
N PRO A 284 -5.55 -7.97 -3.29
CA PRO A 284 -5.45 -8.48 -4.66
C PRO A 284 -3.98 -8.78 -5.00
N VAL A 285 -3.72 -9.99 -5.49
CA VAL A 285 -2.40 -10.40 -5.95
C VAL A 285 -2.10 -9.64 -7.24
N ARG A 286 -0.99 -8.89 -7.27
CA ARG A 286 -0.56 -8.21 -8.50
C ARG A 286 0.11 -9.22 -9.44
N GLY A 287 -0.42 -9.35 -10.65
CA GLY A 287 0.22 -10.10 -11.73
C GLY A 287 0.03 -11.63 -11.70
N GLY A 288 -0.79 -12.15 -10.78
CA GLY A 288 -1.24 -13.55 -10.77
C GLY A 288 -2.76 -13.63 -10.96
N GLY A 289 -3.26 -14.77 -11.44
CA GLY A 289 -4.69 -15.03 -11.57
C GLY A 289 -5.44 -14.66 -10.30
N ASN A 290 -6.58 -13.97 -10.45
CA ASN A 290 -7.35 -13.36 -9.37
C ASN A 290 -8.09 -14.44 -8.53
N THR A 291 -7.42 -15.49 -8.07
CA THR A 291 -8.05 -16.66 -7.45
C THR A 291 -7.54 -17.00 -6.05
N ASP A 292 -6.57 -16.24 -5.52
CA ASP A 292 -6.06 -16.47 -4.16
C ASP A 292 -6.98 -15.85 -3.10
N ASP A 293 -7.63 -16.70 -2.30
CA ASP A 293 -8.44 -16.27 -1.16
C ASP A 293 -7.60 -15.83 0.06
N GLY A 294 -6.29 -16.03 0.01
CA GLY A 294 -5.35 -15.67 1.07
C GLY A 294 -5.32 -16.64 2.25
N LEU A 295 -6.26 -17.57 2.37
CA LEU A 295 -6.42 -18.40 3.57
C LEU A 295 -6.26 -19.89 3.28
N SER A 296 -6.75 -20.36 2.14
CA SER A 296 -6.70 -21.78 1.79
C SER A 296 -5.26 -22.32 1.77
N PRO A 297 -5.06 -23.60 2.15
CA PRO A 297 -3.79 -24.27 1.99
C PRO A 297 -3.27 -24.17 0.55
N LEU A 298 -1.95 -24.06 0.40
CA LEU A 298 -1.31 -23.85 -0.89
C LEU A 298 -0.65 -25.13 -1.37
N THR A 299 -1.24 -25.73 -2.40
CA THR A 299 -0.56 -26.74 -3.20
C THR A 299 0.64 -26.14 -3.92
N ALA A 300 1.58 -26.99 -4.35
CA ALA A 300 2.77 -26.54 -5.06
C ALA A 300 2.45 -25.71 -6.32
N ALA A 301 1.49 -26.18 -7.14
CA ALA A 301 1.06 -25.46 -8.34
C ALA A 301 0.51 -24.07 -7.99
N ARG A 302 -0.26 -23.95 -6.90
CA ARG A 302 -0.77 -22.65 -6.45
C ARG A 302 0.30 -21.76 -5.83
N TYR A 303 1.24 -22.31 -5.09
CA TYR A 303 2.39 -21.56 -4.60
C TYR A 303 3.22 -20.98 -5.76
N VAL A 304 3.56 -21.81 -6.76
CA VAL A 304 4.32 -21.37 -7.94
C VAL A 304 3.57 -20.26 -8.68
N GLU A 305 2.27 -20.44 -8.92
CA GLU A 305 1.45 -19.47 -9.63
C GLU A 305 1.32 -18.13 -8.89
N ILE A 306 0.97 -18.18 -7.61
CA ILE A 306 0.63 -16.99 -6.82
C ILE A 306 1.89 -16.27 -6.33
N ARG A 307 2.83 -17.02 -5.74
CA ARG A 307 3.99 -16.45 -5.05
C ARG A 307 5.16 -16.25 -6.00
N LEU A 308 5.55 -17.29 -6.72
CA LEU A 308 6.77 -17.26 -7.53
C LEU A 308 6.58 -16.44 -8.81
N LYS A 309 5.61 -16.82 -9.67
CA LYS A 309 5.34 -16.09 -10.92
C LYS A 309 4.90 -14.66 -10.66
N GLY A 310 4.05 -14.43 -9.65
CA GLY A 310 3.65 -13.09 -9.23
C GLY A 310 4.85 -12.21 -8.87
N GLN A 311 5.85 -12.75 -8.17
CA GLN A 311 7.05 -12.00 -7.81
C GLN A 311 7.99 -11.74 -9.00
N VAL A 312 8.17 -12.72 -9.89
CA VAL A 312 8.95 -12.55 -11.13
C VAL A 312 8.32 -11.47 -12.01
N ALA A 313 7.00 -11.52 -12.21
CA ALA A 313 6.27 -10.50 -12.95
C ALA A 313 6.41 -9.11 -12.32
N TYR A 314 6.34 -9.03 -10.99
CA TYR A 314 6.60 -7.80 -10.25
C TYR A 314 8.00 -7.25 -10.54
N TYR A 315 9.06 -8.06 -10.42
CA TYR A 315 10.44 -7.63 -10.68
C TYR A 315 10.63 -7.14 -12.12
N HIS A 316 10.17 -7.87 -13.12
CA HIS A 316 10.27 -7.43 -14.52
C HIS A 316 9.53 -6.11 -14.76
N SER A 317 8.31 -5.97 -14.24
CA SER A 317 7.55 -4.71 -14.38
C SER A 317 8.29 -3.53 -13.75
N ARG A 318 8.95 -3.78 -12.61
CA ARG A 318 9.65 -2.77 -11.83
C ARG A 318 10.97 -2.38 -12.47
N VAL A 319 11.72 -3.33 -13.02
CA VAL A 319 12.95 -3.09 -13.80
C VAL A 319 12.63 -2.22 -15.02
N ARG A 320 11.58 -2.54 -15.80
CA ARG A 320 11.18 -1.71 -16.96
C ARG A 320 10.86 -0.27 -16.56
N HIS A 321 10.14 -0.09 -15.45
CA HIS A 321 9.81 1.24 -14.96
C HIS A 321 11.06 2.02 -14.50
N LEU A 322 11.94 1.39 -13.72
CA LEU A 322 13.17 2.03 -13.24
C LEU A 322 14.12 2.37 -14.39
N HIS A 323 14.23 1.51 -15.39
CA HIS A 323 15.06 1.77 -16.57
C HIS A 323 14.59 3.02 -17.32
N ARG A 324 13.27 3.17 -17.56
CA ARG A 324 12.71 4.38 -18.21
C ARG A 324 12.99 5.65 -17.41
N VAL A 325 12.81 5.60 -16.09
CA VAL A 325 13.07 6.76 -15.22
C VAL A 325 14.57 7.11 -15.20
N ARG A 326 15.43 6.09 -15.13
CA ARG A 326 16.88 6.26 -15.21
C ARG A 326 17.29 6.93 -16.52
N SER A 327 16.92 6.35 -17.66
CA SER A 327 17.28 6.88 -18.98
C SER A 327 16.80 8.31 -19.19
N LEU A 328 15.59 8.64 -18.69
CA LEU A 328 15.08 10.02 -18.74
C LEU A 328 15.95 10.99 -17.94
N LEU A 329 16.33 10.63 -16.71
CA LEU A 329 17.16 11.49 -15.87
C LEU A 329 18.61 11.61 -16.37
N GLU A 330 19.18 10.53 -16.93
CA GLU A 330 20.49 10.57 -17.58
C GLU A 330 20.47 11.47 -18.80
N ALA A 331 19.47 11.32 -19.68
CA ALA A 331 19.29 12.19 -20.84
C ALA A 331 19.12 13.66 -20.42
N LEU A 332 18.36 13.93 -19.35
CA LEU A 332 18.20 15.27 -18.79
C LEU A 332 19.54 15.82 -18.27
N ALA A 333 20.31 15.02 -17.53
CA ALA A 333 21.59 15.45 -16.98
C ALA A 333 22.61 15.81 -18.08
N ILE A 334 22.71 14.96 -19.12
CA ILE A 334 23.63 15.14 -20.25
C ILE A 334 23.19 16.33 -21.11
N SER A 335 21.91 16.40 -21.47
CA SER A 335 21.39 17.50 -22.31
C SER A 335 21.50 18.85 -21.61
N ALA A 336 21.20 18.92 -20.30
CA ALA A 336 21.39 20.14 -19.53
C ALA A 336 22.86 20.54 -19.45
N GLY A 337 23.77 19.59 -19.19
CA GLY A 337 25.21 19.86 -19.18
C GLY A 337 25.72 20.38 -20.53
N ALA A 338 25.33 19.74 -21.63
CA ALA A 338 25.70 20.15 -22.98
C ALA A 338 25.13 21.54 -23.34
N ALA A 339 23.88 21.81 -22.96
CA ALA A 339 23.26 23.12 -23.16
C ALA A 339 24.03 24.22 -22.42
N GLY A 340 24.51 23.96 -21.19
CA GLY A 340 25.34 24.91 -20.45
C GLY A 340 26.63 25.26 -21.18
N THR A 341 27.32 24.27 -21.74
CA THR A 341 28.53 24.49 -22.55
C THR A 341 28.26 25.31 -23.81
N LEU A 342 27.14 25.05 -24.50
CA LEU A 342 26.76 25.81 -25.71
C LEU A 342 26.38 27.25 -25.36
N LEU A 343 25.66 27.47 -24.27
CA LEU A 343 25.30 28.82 -23.82
C LEU A 343 26.54 29.66 -23.48
N ALA A 344 27.55 29.03 -22.88
CA ALA A 344 28.84 29.66 -22.63
C ALA A 344 29.54 30.10 -23.93
N SER A 345 29.45 29.31 -25.01
CA SER A 345 30.07 29.68 -26.29
C SER A 345 29.39 30.86 -27.00
N VAL A 346 28.12 31.14 -26.70
CA VAL A 346 27.34 32.24 -27.30
C VAL A 346 27.36 33.50 -26.41
N GLY A 347 28.06 33.45 -25.26
CA GLY A 347 28.15 34.57 -24.31
C GLY A 347 26.87 34.82 -23.52
N VAL A 348 25.99 33.81 -23.42
CA VAL A 348 24.76 33.89 -22.61
C VAL A 348 25.04 33.38 -21.19
N ASP A 349 26.02 34.01 -20.56
CA ASP A 349 26.59 33.62 -19.26
C ASP A 349 25.55 33.39 -18.14
N PRO A 350 24.47 34.19 -18.02
CA PRO A 350 23.54 34.05 -16.91
C PRO A 350 22.86 32.66 -16.86
N TRP A 351 22.58 32.03 -18.01
CA TRP A 351 21.84 30.76 -18.08
C TRP A 351 22.67 29.51 -17.78
N ILE A 352 24.01 29.64 -17.74
CA ILE A 352 24.92 28.51 -17.44
C ILE A 352 24.57 27.92 -16.07
N GLY A 353 24.43 28.76 -15.04
CA GLY A 353 24.13 28.32 -13.68
C GLY A 353 22.83 27.51 -13.56
N PHE A 354 21.80 27.88 -14.33
CA PHE A 354 20.54 27.14 -14.37
C PHE A 354 20.72 25.73 -14.95
N THR A 355 21.39 25.62 -16.11
CA THR A 355 21.62 24.33 -16.76
C THR A 355 22.53 23.40 -15.92
N THR A 356 23.57 23.94 -15.27
CA THR A 356 24.39 23.19 -14.31
C THR A 356 23.57 22.72 -13.10
N GLY A 357 22.69 23.58 -12.56
CA GLY A 357 21.81 23.23 -11.45
C GLY A 357 20.82 22.11 -11.83
N LEU A 358 20.24 22.18 -13.03
CA LEU A 358 19.33 21.16 -13.55
C LEU A 358 20.04 19.81 -13.75
N SER A 359 21.25 19.83 -14.33
CA SER A 359 22.08 18.62 -14.49
C SER A 359 22.42 17.99 -13.14
N THR A 360 22.84 18.82 -12.18
CA THR A 360 23.17 18.39 -10.81
C THR A 360 21.95 17.79 -10.10
N ALA A 361 20.77 18.40 -10.25
CA ALA A 361 19.53 17.89 -9.65
C ALA A 361 19.12 16.54 -10.24
N ALA A 362 19.28 16.35 -11.55
CA ALA A 362 19.02 15.07 -12.23
C ALA A 362 19.98 13.96 -11.75
N LEU A 363 21.28 14.27 -11.62
CA LEU A 363 22.28 13.35 -11.07
C LEU A 363 22.00 12.99 -9.60
N ALA A 364 21.61 13.97 -8.78
CA ALA A 364 21.22 13.74 -7.40
C ALA A 364 19.98 12.82 -7.30
N ALA A 365 18.99 13.02 -8.18
CA ALA A 365 17.82 12.16 -8.26
C ALA A 365 18.18 10.71 -8.66
N LEU A 366 19.11 10.53 -9.61
CA LEU A 366 19.64 9.22 -9.98
C LEU A 366 20.33 8.51 -8.82
N GLY A 367 21.23 9.22 -8.11
CA GLY A 367 21.93 8.70 -6.95
C GLY A 367 20.97 8.29 -5.83
N TYR A 368 19.90 9.05 -5.62
CA TYR A 368 18.86 8.74 -4.64
C TYR A 368 18.02 7.51 -5.03
N LEU A 369 17.65 7.39 -6.31
CA LEU A 369 16.84 6.26 -6.78
C LEU A 369 17.60 4.94 -6.75
N GLN A 370 18.94 4.98 -6.82
CA GLN A 370 19.81 3.81 -6.91
C GLN A 370 19.33 2.81 -7.96
N ALA A 371 18.90 3.33 -9.12
CA ALA A 371 18.21 2.54 -10.13
C ALA A 371 19.04 1.30 -10.54
N ASP A 372 20.36 1.45 -10.67
CA ASP A 372 21.25 0.41 -11.17
C ASP A 372 21.35 -0.78 -10.22
N ASN A 373 21.62 -0.49 -8.95
CA ASN A 373 21.72 -1.51 -7.92
C ASN A 373 20.36 -2.23 -7.75
N ILE A 374 19.25 -1.49 -7.78
CA ILE A 374 17.91 -2.09 -7.67
C ILE A 374 17.58 -2.93 -8.92
N ILE A 375 17.92 -2.45 -10.12
CA ILE A 375 17.73 -3.19 -11.37
C ILE A 375 18.54 -4.49 -11.33
N MET A 376 19.82 -4.42 -10.96
CA MET A 376 20.69 -5.59 -10.84
C MET A 376 20.17 -6.59 -9.80
N ALA A 377 19.76 -6.11 -8.63
CA ALA A 377 19.22 -6.95 -7.56
C ALA A 377 17.93 -7.67 -8.01
N TYR A 378 17.02 -6.96 -8.69
CA TYR A 378 15.78 -7.54 -9.21
C TYR A 378 16.01 -8.51 -10.35
N ASN A 379 16.94 -8.22 -11.27
CA ASN A 379 17.28 -9.15 -12.35
C ASN A 379 17.90 -10.44 -11.81
N ARG A 380 18.82 -10.34 -10.84
CA ARG A 380 19.40 -11.51 -10.17
C ARG A 380 18.34 -12.33 -9.45
N ALA A 381 17.52 -11.69 -8.61
CA ALA A 381 16.46 -12.38 -7.88
C ALA A 381 15.42 -13.01 -8.83
N ALA A 382 15.04 -12.32 -9.91
CA ALA A 382 14.14 -12.89 -10.92
C ALA A 382 14.75 -14.13 -11.60
N GLY A 383 16.04 -14.09 -11.95
CA GLY A 383 16.75 -15.24 -12.49
C GLY A 383 16.81 -16.42 -11.52
N ASP A 384 17.13 -16.17 -10.26
CA ASP A 384 17.18 -17.21 -9.22
C ASP A 384 15.80 -17.87 -9.02
N LEU A 385 14.73 -17.08 -8.98
CA LEU A 385 13.35 -17.57 -8.88
C LEU A 385 12.93 -18.38 -10.11
N GLU A 386 13.33 -17.93 -11.29
CA GLU A 386 13.02 -18.59 -12.56
C GLU A 386 13.71 -19.96 -12.66
N VAL A 387 14.94 -20.09 -12.19
CA VAL A 387 15.64 -21.38 -12.05
C VAL A 387 14.89 -22.31 -11.09
N LEU A 388 14.40 -21.80 -9.96
CA LEU A 388 13.58 -22.59 -9.02
C LEU A 388 12.26 -23.05 -9.66
N ARG A 389 11.62 -22.19 -10.45
CA ARG A 389 10.40 -22.51 -11.19
C ARG A 389 10.63 -23.64 -12.19
N GLN A 390 11.64 -23.48 -13.04
CA GLN A 390 12.01 -24.47 -14.05
C GLN A 390 12.38 -25.80 -13.39
N GLY A 391 13.15 -25.76 -12.28
CA GLY A 391 13.51 -26.92 -11.49
C GLY A 391 12.32 -27.63 -10.84
N TRP A 392 11.23 -26.93 -10.57
CA TRP A 392 9.98 -27.54 -10.12
C TRP A 392 9.21 -28.17 -11.29
N GLU A 393 9.08 -27.45 -12.40
CA GLU A 393 8.33 -27.90 -13.58
C GLU A 393 8.95 -29.12 -14.27
N MET A 394 10.27 -29.28 -14.18
CA MET A 394 10.97 -30.46 -14.69
C MET A 394 10.73 -31.73 -13.85
N ARG A 395 10.21 -31.61 -12.62
CA ARG A 395 9.92 -32.78 -11.78
C ARG A 395 8.65 -33.45 -12.24
N GLY A 396 8.70 -34.77 -12.40
CA GLY A 396 7.51 -35.58 -12.66
C GLY A 396 6.49 -35.49 -11.51
N PRO A 397 5.19 -35.76 -11.75
CA PRO A 397 4.14 -35.69 -10.72
C PRO A 397 4.44 -36.53 -9.47
N GLU A 398 5.13 -37.67 -9.64
CA GLU A 398 5.53 -38.56 -8.53
C GLU A 398 6.65 -37.98 -7.65
N GLU A 399 7.49 -37.11 -8.22
CA GLU A 399 8.59 -36.43 -7.52
C GLU A 399 8.14 -35.12 -6.85
N GLN A 400 6.91 -34.67 -7.11
CA GLN A 400 6.32 -33.45 -6.55
C GLN A 400 5.71 -33.68 -5.17
N GLY A 401 6.39 -34.47 -4.33
CA GLY A 401 5.97 -34.73 -2.96
C GLY A 401 6.15 -33.54 -2.01
N LYS A 402 5.72 -33.73 -0.76
CA LYS A 402 5.74 -32.71 0.31
C LYS A 402 7.14 -32.15 0.62
N ARG A 403 8.16 -33.02 0.72
CA ARG A 403 9.55 -32.60 1.00
C ARG A 403 10.12 -31.69 -0.11
N PRO A 404 10.01 -32.07 -1.40
CA PRO A 404 10.30 -31.18 -2.52
C PRO A 404 9.57 -29.84 -2.48
N LEU A 405 8.27 -29.83 -2.15
CA LEU A 405 7.50 -28.59 -2.01
C LEU A 405 8.08 -27.69 -0.92
N LEU A 406 8.31 -28.21 0.29
CA LEU A 406 8.91 -27.43 1.38
C LEU A 406 10.29 -26.90 1.00
N THR A 407 11.08 -27.70 0.29
CA THR A 407 12.39 -27.27 -0.23
C THR A 407 12.25 -26.12 -1.22
N LEU A 408 11.28 -26.18 -2.13
CA LEU A 408 10.98 -25.11 -3.08
C LEU A 408 10.58 -23.83 -2.35
N VAL A 409 9.66 -23.92 -1.38
CA VAL A 409 9.17 -22.77 -0.60
C VAL A 409 10.32 -22.16 0.19
N MET A 410 11.10 -22.95 0.91
CA MET A 410 12.24 -22.47 1.69
C MET A 410 13.29 -21.79 0.81
N LYS A 411 13.65 -22.37 -0.34
CA LYS A 411 14.59 -21.76 -1.29
C LYS A 411 14.05 -20.47 -1.88
N THR A 412 12.76 -20.45 -2.23
CA THR A 412 12.08 -19.26 -2.76
C THR A 412 12.11 -18.13 -1.74
N GLU A 413 11.64 -18.38 -0.52
CA GLU A 413 11.62 -17.36 0.53
C GLU A 413 13.04 -16.94 0.95
N ALA A 414 14.05 -17.83 0.88
CA ALA A 414 15.44 -17.46 1.10
C ALA A 414 15.98 -16.49 0.03
N VAL A 415 15.67 -16.69 -1.25
CA VAL A 415 16.03 -15.76 -2.33
C VAL A 415 15.37 -14.40 -2.08
N LEU A 416 14.08 -14.37 -1.73
CA LEU A 416 13.35 -13.14 -1.43
C LEU A 416 13.88 -12.43 -0.20
N HIS A 417 14.20 -13.18 0.86
CA HIS A 417 14.80 -12.65 2.07
C HIS A 417 16.17 -12.03 1.79
N GLY A 418 17.04 -12.73 1.04
CA GLY A 418 18.36 -12.26 0.68
C GLY A 418 18.35 -10.99 -0.18
N GLU A 419 17.44 -10.90 -1.15
CA GLU A 419 17.22 -9.67 -1.93
C GLU A 419 16.80 -8.51 -1.01
N ARG A 420 15.80 -8.75 -0.17
CA ARG A 420 15.28 -7.73 0.75
C ARG A 420 16.33 -7.25 1.74
N ALA A 421 17.10 -8.16 2.33
CA ALA A 421 18.15 -7.81 3.29
C ALA A 421 19.22 -6.92 2.66
N ARG A 422 19.66 -7.26 1.43
CA ARG A 422 20.59 -6.41 0.66
C ARG A 422 19.99 -5.04 0.37
N TRP A 423 18.73 -4.99 -0.08
CA TRP A 423 18.04 -3.75 -0.37
C TRP A 423 17.86 -2.86 0.88
N VAL A 424 17.52 -3.46 2.04
CA VAL A 424 17.40 -2.75 3.33
C VAL A 424 18.75 -2.13 3.70
N HIS A 425 19.83 -2.91 3.62
CA HIS A 425 21.18 -2.44 3.94
C HIS A 425 21.58 -1.28 3.03
N GLN A 426 21.46 -1.47 1.72
CA GLN A 426 21.82 -0.46 0.72
C GLN A 426 21.03 0.85 0.89
N MET A 427 19.73 0.76 1.18
CA MET A 427 18.91 1.95 1.42
C MET A 427 19.25 2.62 2.76
N SER A 428 19.65 1.85 3.77
CA SER A 428 20.17 2.40 5.04
C SER A 428 21.44 3.22 4.81
N GLU A 429 22.38 2.70 4.02
CA GLU A 429 23.62 3.41 3.65
C GLU A 429 23.33 4.71 2.91
N VAL A 430 22.38 4.73 1.97
CA VAL A 430 21.98 5.97 1.28
C VAL A 430 21.42 7.00 2.24
N LEU A 431 20.54 6.57 3.14
CA LEU A 431 19.96 7.48 4.11
C LEU A 431 21.01 8.04 5.07
N GLN A 432 22.01 7.23 5.43
CA GLN A 432 23.13 7.67 6.24
C GLN A 432 23.99 8.69 5.48
N ALA A 433 24.41 8.37 4.26
CA ALA A 433 25.20 9.28 3.41
C ALA A 433 24.46 10.61 3.15
N LEU A 434 23.14 10.58 2.96
CA LEU A 434 22.33 11.78 2.82
C LEU A 434 22.31 12.64 4.09
N ARG A 435 22.23 12.00 5.27
CA ARG A 435 22.28 12.73 6.55
C ARG A 435 23.64 13.38 6.76
N GLU A 436 24.71 12.63 6.52
CA GLU A 436 26.08 13.14 6.64
C GLU A 436 26.32 14.35 5.72
N ARG A 437 25.85 14.29 4.46
CA ARG A 437 25.92 15.43 3.54
C ARG A 437 25.13 16.64 4.04
N GLN A 438 23.93 16.43 4.58
CA GLN A 438 23.10 17.52 5.11
C GLN A 438 23.72 18.17 6.35
N GLU A 439 24.33 17.40 7.24
CA GLU A 439 25.02 17.93 8.42
C GLU A 439 26.25 18.76 8.04
N LEU A 440 26.99 18.35 7.01
CA LEU A 440 28.13 19.10 6.48
C LEU A 440 27.69 20.44 5.86
N GLU A 441 26.57 20.49 5.16
CA GLU A 441 26.04 21.74 4.60
C GLU A 441 25.61 22.72 5.68
N VAL A 442 24.95 22.24 6.74
CA VAL A 442 24.54 23.10 7.87
C VAL A 442 25.74 23.66 8.63
N LYS A 443 26.85 22.91 8.73
CA LYS A 443 28.05 23.33 9.45
C LYS A 443 28.96 24.29 8.69
N LYS A 444 28.77 24.52 7.38
CA LYS A 444 29.60 25.49 6.64
C LYS A 444 29.34 26.88 7.20
N PRO A 445 30.33 27.55 7.85
CA PRO A 445 30.14 28.88 8.37
C PRO A 445 29.81 29.81 7.20
N VAL A 446 28.73 30.59 7.35
CA VAL A 446 28.43 31.66 6.40
C VAL A 446 29.66 32.56 6.36
N PRO A 447 30.35 32.71 5.22
CA PRO A 447 31.47 33.63 5.15
C PRO A 447 30.94 35.01 5.51
N HIS A 448 31.36 35.54 6.67
CA HIS A 448 31.06 36.92 7.06
C HIS A 448 31.82 37.84 6.10
N GLY A 449 31.18 38.09 4.96
CA GLY A 449 31.61 39.10 4.00
C GLY A 449 31.41 40.48 4.60
N GLY A 450 32.50 41.07 5.07
CA GLY A 450 32.66 42.53 5.09
C GLY A 450 32.52 43.20 6.46
N SER A 451 33.66 43.52 7.05
CA SER A 451 33.91 44.87 7.55
C SER A 451 35.41 45.16 7.50
N LYS A 452 35.92 45.47 6.31
CA LYS A 452 37.12 46.30 6.15
C LYS A 452 36.84 47.34 5.09
N GLY A 453 36.97 48.60 5.49
CA GLY A 453 37.15 49.73 4.56
C GLY A 453 36.08 50.81 4.64
N ARG A 454 36.06 51.59 5.72
CA ARG A 454 35.85 53.03 5.58
C ARG A 454 37.06 53.73 6.20
N SER A 455 37.82 54.33 5.28
CA SER A 455 38.62 55.58 5.39
C SER A 455 39.09 56.00 6.77
#